data_AF-A0A955F7Z0-F1
#
_entry.id   AF-A0A955F7Z0-F1
#
_cell.length_a   1.000
_cell.length_b   1.000
_cell.length_c   1.000
_cell.angle_alpha   90.00
_cell.angle_beta   90.00
_cell.angle_gamma   90.00
#
_symmetry.space_group_name_H-M   'P 1'
#
loop_
_entity.id
_entity.type
_entity.pdbx_description
1 polymer ?
#
loop_
_entity_poly.entity_id
_entity_poly.type
_entity_poly.pdbx_seq_one_letter_code
_entity_poly.pdbx_strand_id
1 'polypeptide(L)'
;MSEKTRPTKKQHELLEYLREFIAEHGYSPSYREIMRGCNYTSVATVALHINNLIKRGHVMKRDNSARSLEVVSGAEESKSATSNHKHELIKEVEERLKTIEQEFSQEVLDEVFVLVGALKIMGHVDIARVYATRLNELDS
;
A
#
# COMPACT_ATOMS: atom_id res chain seq x y z
N MET A 1 -11.42 5.79 23.84
CA MET A 1 -10.21 5.36 23.10
C MET A 1 -10.20 3.84 23.10
N SER A 2 -10.41 3.21 21.93
CA SER A 2 -10.53 1.74 21.87
C SER A 2 -9.13 1.13 21.82
N GLU A 3 -8.72 0.42 22.86
CA GLU A 3 -7.47 -0.36 22.84
C GLU A 3 -7.58 -1.44 21.75
N LYS A 4 -6.71 -1.35 20.74
CA LYS A 4 -6.64 -2.34 19.65
C LYS A 4 -5.94 -3.61 20.17
N THR A 5 -6.72 -4.59 20.63
CA THR A 5 -6.17 -5.86 21.16
C THR A 5 -5.69 -6.77 20.04
N ARG A 6 -4.43 -7.22 20.07
CA ARG A 6 -3.81 -8.11 19.04
C ARG A 6 -4.70 -9.31 18.67
N PRO A 7 -5.09 -9.49 17.39
CA PRO A 7 -6.02 -10.54 16.97
C PRO A 7 -5.44 -11.95 17.16
N THR A 8 -6.30 -12.94 17.39
CA THR A 8 -5.89 -14.36 17.41
C THR A 8 -5.58 -14.86 15.98
N LYS A 9 -4.92 -16.01 15.83
CA LYS A 9 -4.59 -16.58 14.50
C LYS A 9 -5.82 -16.68 13.57
N LYS A 10 -6.93 -17.22 14.08
CA LYS A 10 -8.20 -17.33 13.35
C LYS A 10 -8.82 -15.98 12.99
N GLN A 11 -8.66 -14.98 13.85
CA GLN A 11 -9.12 -13.62 13.57
C GLN A 11 -8.24 -12.94 12.52
N HIS A 12 -6.94 -13.21 12.53
CA HIS A 12 -6.01 -12.72 11.52
C HIS A 12 -6.31 -13.33 10.14
N GLU A 13 -6.55 -14.64 10.05
CA GLU A 13 -7.00 -15.31 8.82
C GLU A 13 -8.26 -14.65 8.24
N LEU A 14 -9.28 -14.40 9.08
CA LEU A 14 -10.50 -13.71 8.65
C LEU A 14 -10.23 -12.27 8.20
N LEU A 15 -9.38 -11.53 8.92
CA LEU A 15 -9.01 -10.17 8.52
C LEU A 15 -8.28 -10.14 7.18
N GLU A 16 -7.41 -11.11 6.93
CA GLU A 16 -6.68 -11.21 5.67
C GLU A 16 -7.61 -11.55 4.52
N TYR A 17 -8.51 -12.53 4.71
CA TYR A 17 -9.54 -12.82 3.73
C TYR A 17 -10.38 -11.59 3.37
N LEU A 18 -10.79 -10.78 4.37
CA LEU A 18 -11.52 -9.55 4.12
C LEU A 18 -10.71 -8.55 3.29
N ARG A 19 -9.41 -8.40 3.57
CA ARG A 19 -8.52 -7.49 2.82
C ARG A 19 -8.34 -7.96 1.37
N GLU A 20 -8.01 -9.23 1.18
CA GLU A 20 -7.81 -9.83 -0.14
C GLU A 20 -9.08 -9.71 -0.98
N PHE A 21 -10.24 -10.05 -0.42
CA PHE A 21 -11.52 -9.96 -1.14
C PHE A 21 -11.82 -8.51 -1.57
N ILE A 22 -11.63 -7.54 -0.68
CA ILE A 22 -11.86 -6.11 -0.99
C ILE A 22 -10.88 -5.63 -2.05
N ALA A 23 -9.60 -6.03 -1.96
CA ALA A 23 -8.58 -5.65 -2.93
C ALA A 23 -8.85 -6.22 -4.33
N GLU A 24 -9.34 -7.45 -4.41
CA GLU A 24 -9.65 -8.12 -5.67
C GLU A 24 -10.97 -7.63 -6.31
N HIS A 25 -12.02 -7.44 -5.50
CA HIS A 25 -13.37 -7.20 -6.01
C HIS A 25 -13.81 -5.73 -5.93
N GLY A 26 -13.13 -4.89 -5.15
CA GLY A 26 -13.49 -3.49 -4.92
C GLY A 26 -14.72 -3.28 -4.02
N TYR A 27 -15.24 -4.34 -3.37
CA TYR A 27 -16.34 -4.26 -2.42
C TYR A 27 -16.17 -5.29 -1.30
N SER A 28 -16.83 -5.08 -0.14
CA SER A 28 -16.71 -6.00 0.99
C SER A 28 -17.53 -7.29 0.78
N PRO A 29 -17.04 -8.46 1.21
CA PRO A 29 -17.76 -9.71 1.05
C PRO A 29 -18.99 -9.80 1.96
N SER A 30 -19.99 -10.53 1.49
CA SER A 30 -21.15 -10.95 2.27
C SER A 30 -20.79 -12.04 3.28
N TYR A 31 -21.64 -12.24 4.30
CA TYR A 31 -21.41 -13.30 5.29
C TYR A 31 -21.39 -14.71 4.67
N ARG A 32 -22.09 -14.94 3.56
CA ARG A 32 -22.05 -16.22 2.84
C ARG A 32 -20.75 -16.42 2.05
N GLU A 33 -20.13 -15.34 1.56
CA GLU A 33 -18.80 -15.40 0.94
C GLU A 33 -17.73 -15.65 1.99
N ILE A 34 -17.77 -14.93 3.11
CA ILE A 34 -16.87 -15.16 4.25
C ILE A 34 -16.99 -16.59 4.78
N MET A 35 -18.21 -17.12 4.90
CA MET A 35 -18.43 -18.49 5.33
C MET A 35 -17.72 -19.50 4.41
N ARG A 36 -17.83 -19.32 3.10
CA ARG A 36 -17.22 -20.19 2.09
C ARG A 36 -15.71 -20.01 2.02
N GLY A 37 -15.22 -18.76 2.04
CA GLY A 37 -13.79 -18.44 1.92
C GLY A 37 -12.96 -18.80 3.16
N CYS A 38 -13.53 -18.69 4.36
CA CYS A 38 -12.86 -19.05 5.61
C CYS A 38 -13.28 -20.43 6.15
N ASN A 39 -14.07 -21.19 5.39
CA ASN A 39 -14.52 -22.54 5.73
C ASN A 39 -15.28 -22.65 7.08
N TYR A 40 -16.13 -21.66 7.39
CA TYR A 40 -16.98 -21.68 8.57
C TYR A 40 -18.21 -22.56 8.37
N THR A 41 -18.68 -23.19 9.45
CA THR A 41 -19.81 -24.11 9.41
C THR A 41 -21.17 -23.43 9.28
N SER A 42 -21.28 -22.13 9.64
CA SER A 42 -22.55 -21.39 9.54
C SER A 42 -22.35 -19.88 9.40
N VAL A 43 -23.38 -19.21 8.85
CA VAL A 43 -23.47 -17.74 8.78
C VAL A 43 -23.51 -17.11 10.18
N ALA A 44 -24.12 -17.79 11.16
CA ALA A 44 -24.17 -17.31 12.55
C ALA A 44 -22.76 -17.26 13.17
N THR A 45 -21.93 -18.26 12.88
CA THR A 45 -20.52 -18.30 13.31
C THR A 45 -19.75 -17.12 12.72
N VAL A 46 -19.94 -16.81 11.44
CA VAL A 46 -19.35 -15.63 10.78
C VAL A 46 -19.77 -14.35 11.47
N ALA A 47 -21.08 -14.16 11.71
CA ALA A 47 -21.60 -12.97 12.38
C ALA A 47 -20.97 -12.77 13.77
N LEU A 48 -20.80 -13.86 14.54
CA LEU A 48 -20.12 -13.82 15.84
C LEU A 48 -18.65 -13.37 15.70
N HIS A 49 -17.90 -13.93 14.75
CA HIS A 49 -16.50 -13.54 14.54
C HIS A 49 -16.35 -12.08 14.10
N ILE A 50 -17.20 -11.62 13.18
CA ILE A 50 -17.22 -10.22 12.72
C ILE A 50 -17.56 -9.27 13.87
N ASN A 51 -18.60 -9.57 14.66
CA ASN A 51 -18.95 -8.76 15.83
C ASN A 51 -17.80 -8.68 16.85
N ASN A 52 -17.06 -9.76 17.06
CA ASN A 52 -15.88 -9.75 17.93
C ASN A 52 -14.74 -8.90 17.35
N LEU A 53 -14.53 -8.92 16.04
CA LEU A 53 -13.55 -8.03 15.38
C LEU A 53 -13.95 -6.56 15.48
N ILE A 54 -15.26 -6.25 15.38
CA ILE A 54 -15.79 -4.89 15.55
C ILE A 54 -15.57 -4.40 16.98
N LYS A 55 -15.94 -5.20 17.98
CA LYS A 55 -15.73 -4.88 19.40
C LYS A 55 -14.27 -4.62 19.74
N ARG A 56 -13.35 -5.25 19.01
CA ARG A 56 -11.90 -5.12 19.21
C ARG A 56 -11.24 -4.05 18.34
N GLY A 57 -12.03 -3.30 17.57
CA GLY A 57 -11.56 -2.18 16.75
C GLY A 57 -10.79 -2.59 15.49
N HIS A 58 -10.93 -3.84 15.03
CA HIS A 58 -10.28 -4.32 13.80
C HIS A 58 -11.14 -4.21 12.56
N VAL A 59 -12.47 -4.17 12.72
CA VAL A 59 -13.43 -4.03 11.63
C VAL A 59 -14.44 -2.96 12.02
N MET A 60 -14.90 -2.17 11.06
CA MET A 60 -16.04 -1.26 11.22
C MET A 60 -17.15 -1.67 10.26
N LYS A 61 -18.39 -1.44 10.70
CA LYS A 61 -19.58 -1.61 9.87
C LYS A 61 -20.23 -0.25 9.72
N ARG A 62 -20.23 0.33 8.50
CA ARG A 62 -20.78 1.67 8.28
C ARG A 62 -22.31 1.71 8.26
N ASP A 63 -22.96 0.68 7.71
CA ASP A 63 -24.42 0.59 7.60
C ASP A 63 -24.94 -0.82 7.90
N ASN A 64 -26.26 -1.02 7.91
CA ASN A 64 -26.86 -2.34 8.13
C ASN A 64 -26.85 -3.27 6.90
N SER A 65 -26.16 -2.88 5.82
CA SER A 65 -26.04 -3.68 4.61
C SER A 65 -25.01 -4.81 4.74
N ALA A 66 -25.18 -5.87 3.95
CA ALA A 66 -24.26 -6.99 3.86
C ALA A 66 -22.87 -6.60 3.30
N ARG A 67 -22.75 -5.42 2.67
CA ARG A 67 -21.54 -4.94 2.00
C ARG A 67 -20.92 -3.67 2.61
N SER A 68 -21.07 -3.49 3.92
CA SER A 68 -20.58 -2.29 4.62
C SER A 68 -19.41 -2.58 5.58
N LEU A 69 -18.69 -3.70 5.39
CA LEU A 69 -17.57 -4.07 6.24
C LEU A 69 -16.28 -3.39 5.76
N GLU A 70 -15.58 -2.75 6.68
CA GLU A 70 -14.27 -2.15 6.42
C GLU A 70 -13.26 -2.61 7.45
N VAL A 71 -12.05 -2.96 6.99
CA VAL A 71 -10.96 -3.36 7.87
C VAL A 71 -10.23 -2.11 8.37
N VAL A 72 -10.16 -1.95 9.69
CA VAL A 72 -9.50 -0.79 10.32
C VAL A 72 -7.99 -1.02 10.35
N SER A 73 -7.28 -0.43 9.40
CA SER A 73 -5.82 -0.37 9.42
C SER A 73 -5.34 0.69 10.41
N GLY A 74 -5.36 0.36 11.70
CA GLY A 74 -4.47 1.06 12.63
C GLY A 74 -3.03 0.82 12.18
N ALA A 75 -2.39 1.87 11.63
CA ALA A 75 -1.03 2.12 11.10
C ALA A 75 0.14 1.13 11.27
N GLU A 76 0.00 -0.01 11.92
CA GLU A 76 1.07 -0.96 12.20
C GLU A 76 0.52 -2.38 12.00
N GLU A 77 0.60 -2.92 10.77
CA GLU A 77 0.62 -4.37 10.45
C GLU A 77 0.51 -4.67 8.94
N SER A 78 1.12 -3.83 8.08
CA SER A 78 1.43 -4.18 6.69
C SER A 78 2.92 -4.51 6.57
N LYS A 79 3.36 -5.60 7.22
CA LYS A 79 4.76 -6.06 7.11
C LYS A 79 4.94 -7.49 6.59
N SER A 80 3.88 -8.20 6.16
CA SER A 80 4.06 -9.56 5.62
C SER A 80 3.95 -9.67 4.09
N ALA A 81 3.04 -8.95 3.43
CA ALA A 81 2.94 -8.98 1.96
C ALA A 81 3.75 -7.85 1.30
N THR A 82 3.71 -6.64 1.86
CA THR A 82 4.46 -5.49 1.36
C THR A 82 5.96 -5.62 1.57
N SER A 83 6.44 -6.44 2.52
CA SER A 83 7.88 -6.62 2.75
C SER A 83 8.57 -7.30 1.55
N ASN A 84 7.92 -8.29 0.93
CA ASN A 84 8.50 -8.98 -0.22
C ASN A 84 8.47 -8.09 -1.46
N HIS A 85 7.33 -7.47 -1.79
CA HIS A 85 7.26 -6.52 -2.91
C HIS A 85 8.12 -5.28 -2.71
N LYS A 86 8.22 -4.74 -1.48
CA LYS A 86 9.12 -3.61 -1.19
C LYS A 86 10.58 -4.02 -1.36
N HIS A 87 10.98 -5.20 -0.90
CA HIS A 87 12.35 -5.68 -1.07
C HIS A 87 12.67 -5.95 -2.55
N GLU A 88 11.72 -6.50 -3.30
CA GLU A 88 11.85 -6.80 -4.73
C GLU A 88 11.91 -5.51 -5.56
N LEU A 89 11.09 -4.50 -5.24
CA LEU A 89 11.18 -3.17 -5.85
C LEU A 89 12.46 -2.42 -5.48
N ILE A 90 12.92 -2.52 -4.22
CA ILE A 90 14.19 -1.92 -3.79
C ILE A 90 15.35 -2.58 -4.53
N LYS A 91 15.36 -3.91 -4.64
CA LYS A 91 16.40 -4.65 -5.35
C LYS A 91 16.42 -4.30 -6.85
N GLU A 92 15.26 -4.20 -7.49
CA GLU A 92 15.15 -3.78 -8.89
C GLU A 92 15.60 -2.34 -9.10
N VAL A 93 15.26 -1.43 -8.18
CA VAL A 93 15.72 -0.03 -8.23
C VAL A 93 17.23 0.06 -7.99
N GLU A 94 17.79 -0.72 -7.06
CA GLU A 94 19.23 -0.80 -6.83
C GLU A 94 19.98 -1.38 -8.04
N GLU A 95 19.44 -2.42 -8.67
CA GLU A 95 20.01 -2.99 -9.90
C GLU A 95 19.94 -1.99 -11.07
N ARG A 96 18.81 -1.28 -11.25
CA ARG A 96 18.67 -0.24 -12.28
C ARG A 96 19.53 0.99 -12.02
N LEU A 97 19.65 1.44 -10.77
CA LEU A 97 20.57 2.52 -10.40
C LEU A 97 22.02 2.13 -10.68
N LYS A 98 22.40 0.88 -10.40
CA LYS A 98 23.72 0.35 -10.75
C LYS A 98 23.96 0.28 -12.26
N THR A 99 22.92 0.03 -13.07
CA THR A 99 22.99 0.12 -14.54
C THR A 99 23.08 1.57 -15.01
N ILE A 100 22.34 2.50 -14.41
CA ILE A 100 22.39 3.94 -14.73
C ILE A 100 23.75 4.56 -14.37
N GLU A 101 24.34 4.16 -13.25
CA GLU A 101 25.71 4.54 -12.88
C GLU A 101 26.77 4.02 -13.88
N GLN A 102 26.44 2.99 -14.67
CA GLN A 102 27.31 2.45 -15.71
C GLN A 102 27.03 2.99 -17.12
N GLU A 103 25.89 3.61 -17.37
CA GLU A 103 25.51 4.21 -18.67
C GLU A 103 25.02 5.67 -18.50
N PHE A 104 25.92 6.56 -18.10
CA PHE A 104 25.70 8.00 -18.26
C PHE A 104 25.86 8.36 -19.74
N SER A 105 24.76 8.34 -20.51
CA SER A 105 24.73 8.84 -21.89
C SER A 105 24.42 10.34 -21.91
N GLN A 106 25.10 11.08 -22.76
CA GLN A 106 24.89 12.52 -22.97
C GLN A 106 23.43 12.86 -23.33
N GLU A 107 22.69 11.95 -23.96
CA GLU A 107 21.26 12.13 -24.26
C GLU A 107 20.38 12.30 -23.00
N VAL A 108 20.71 11.58 -21.92
CA VAL A 108 19.96 11.67 -20.65
C VAL A 108 20.27 12.98 -19.95
N LEU A 109 21.51 13.47 -20.04
CA LEU A 109 21.89 14.78 -19.50
C LEU A 109 21.08 15.89 -20.17
N ASP A 110 21.00 15.88 -21.50
CA ASP A 110 20.24 16.88 -22.28
C ASP A 110 18.74 16.90 -21.89
N GLU A 111 18.10 15.74 -21.74
CA GLU A 111 16.70 15.65 -21.33
C GLU A 111 16.47 16.26 -19.94
N VAL A 112 17.37 16.00 -18.99
CA VAL A 112 17.23 16.51 -17.62
C VAL A 112 17.48 18.03 -17.58
N PHE A 113 18.39 18.56 -18.41
CA PHE A 113 18.56 20.01 -18.57
C PHE A 113 17.28 20.70 -19.06
N VAL A 114 16.57 20.10 -20.02
CA VAL A 114 15.29 20.63 -20.53
C VAL A 114 14.23 20.66 -19.42
N LEU A 115 14.12 19.60 -18.61
CA LEU A 115 13.14 19.52 -17.51
C LEU A 115 13.43 20.55 -16.41
N VAL A 116 14.69 20.77 -16.05
CA VAL A 116 15.09 21.81 -15.10
C VAL A 116 14.79 23.21 -15.64
N GLY A 117 14.99 23.43 -16.94
CA GLY A 117 14.57 24.66 -17.62
C GLY A 117 13.06 24.91 -17.53
N ALA A 118 12.25 23.87 -17.78
CA ALA A 118 10.80 23.95 -17.68
C ALA A 118 10.33 24.27 -16.25
N LEU A 119 10.93 23.66 -15.22
CA LEU A 119 10.63 23.95 -13.82
C LEU A 119 10.86 25.42 -13.46
N LYS A 120 11.94 26.01 -13.98
CA LYS A 120 12.23 27.44 -13.78
C LYS A 120 11.18 28.34 -14.44
N ILE A 121 10.74 27.99 -15.65
CA ILE A 121 9.68 28.74 -16.38
C ILE A 121 8.34 28.65 -15.64
N MET A 122 8.04 27.49 -15.05
CA MET A 122 6.82 27.28 -14.24
C MET A 122 6.86 27.95 -12.86
N GLY A 123 7.94 28.68 -12.51
CA GLY A 123 8.04 29.43 -11.26
C GLY A 123 8.70 28.68 -10.11
N HIS A 124 9.15 27.45 -10.31
CA HIS A 124 9.86 26.64 -9.30
C HIS A 124 11.37 26.91 -9.30
N VAL A 125 11.76 28.18 -9.17
CA VAL A 125 13.14 28.65 -9.40
C VAL A 125 14.14 28.08 -8.40
N ASP A 126 13.79 27.96 -7.12
CA ASP A 126 14.70 27.47 -6.07
C ASP A 126 15.03 25.99 -6.26
N ILE A 127 14.02 25.20 -6.61
CA ILE A 127 14.15 23.77 -6.91
C ILE A 127 15.00 23.58 -8.16
N ALA A 128 14.70 24.33 -9.23
CA ALA A 128 15.47 24.29 -10.47
C ALA A 128 16.94 24.66 -10.26
N ARG A 129 17.24 25.62 -9.38
CA ARG A 129 18.62 26.01 -9.06
C ARG A 129 19.41 24.87 -8.42
N VAL A 130 18.83 24.17 -7.44
CA VAL A 130 19.49 23.05 -6.76
C VAL A 130 19.82 21.92 -7.74
N TYR A 131 18.89 21.60 -8.65
CA TYR A 131 19.14 20.58 -9.66
C TYR A 131 20.13 21.02 -10.73
N ALA A 132 20.10 22.29 -11.17
CA ALA A 132 21.08 22.81 -12.11
C ALA A 132 22.52 22.74 -11.58
N THR A 133 22.73 23.03 -10.28
CA THR A 133 24.06 22.90 -9.67
C THR A 133 24.58 21.46 -9.72
N ARG A 134 23.71 20.48 -9.40
CA ARG A 134 24.07 19.06 -9.44
C ARG A 134 24.33 18.54 -10.86
N LEU A 135 23.60 19.04 -11.85
CA LEU A 135 23.81 18.66 -13.25
C LEU A 135 25.14 19.17 -13.78
N ASN A 136 25.53 20.40 -13.44
CA ASN A 136 26.82 20.95 -13.84
C ASN A 136 28.01 20.18 -13.22
N GLU A 137 27.84 19.62 -12.01
CA GLU A 137 28.84 18.76 -11.36
C GLU A 137 29.00 17.39 -12.05
N LEU A 138 27.98 16.95 -12.81
CA LEU A 138 27.95 15.68 -13.53
C LEU A 138 28.34 15.82 -15.02
N ASP A 139 28.28 17.05 -15.55
CA ASP A 139 28.71 17.41 -16.91
C ASP A 139 30.20 17.84 -16.98
N SER A 140 30.87 17.97 -15.82
CA SER A 140 32.30 18.32 -15.71
C SER A 140 33.21 17.10 -15.70
#